data_AF-A0A958AY20-F1
#
_entry.id   AF-A0A958AY20-F1
#
_cell.length_a   1.000
_cell.length_b   1.000
_cell.length_c   1.000
_cell.angle_alpha   90.00
_cell.angle_beta   90.00
_cell.angle_gamma   90.00
#
_symmetry.space_group_name_H-M   'P 1'
#
loop_
_entity.id
_entity.type
_entity.pdbx_description
1 polymer ?
#
loop_
_entity_poly.entity_id
_entity_poly.type
_entity_poly.pdbx_seq_one_letter_code
_entity_poly.pdbx_strand_id
1 'polypeptide(L)' 'SDGTLIVGNFSLETPAGERSMLDWLFEWPLIYRNEASYQEIFAHTSFGADNLLFEYEPLCANMFAILT' A
#
# COMPACT_ATOMS: atom_id res chain seq x y z
N SER A 1 -24.77 2.75 1.61
CA SER A 1 -24.11 3.61 0.62
C SER A 1 -22.90 2.84 0.15
N ASP A 2 -22.88 2.47 -1.11
CA ASP A 2 -21.82 1.63 -1.69
C ASP A 2 -20.65 2.55 -2.05
N GLY A 3 -19.77 2.79 -1.08
CA GLY A 3 -18.65 3.70 -1.21
C GLY A 3 -17.35 2.92 -1.28
N THR A 4 -16.49 3.26 -2.24
CA THR A 4 -15.18 2.63 -2.39
C THR A 4 -14.11 3.40 -1.60
N LEU A 5 -13.31 2.69 -0.80
CA LEU A 5 -12.09 3.20 -0.19
C LEU A 5 -10.88 2.74 -1.01
N ILE A 6 -10.00 3.68 -1.36
CA ILE A 6 -8.73 3.40 -2.03
C ILE A 6 -7.60 4.00 -1.20
N VAL A 7 -6.62 3.18 -0.83
CA VAL A 7 -5.42 3.61 -0.09
C VAL A 7 -4.19 3.31 -0.91
N GLY A 8 -3.51 4.35 -1.37
CA GLY A 8 -2.21 4.25 -2.05
C GLY A 8 -1.04 4.36 -1.07
N ASN A 9 -0.01 3.53 -1.26
CA ASN A 9 1.22 3.61 -0.47
C ASN A 9 2.42 2.98 -1.21
N PHE A 10 3.63 3.29 -0.75
CA PHE A 10 4.84 2.68 -1.27
C PHE A 10 4.89 1.18 -0.97
N SER A 11 5.24 0.39 -1.99
CA SER A 11 5.29 -1.06 -1.94
C SER A 11 6.64 -1.58 -1.44
N LEU A 12 6.63 -2.74 -0.78
CA LEU A 12 7.86 -3.48 -0.48
C LEU A 12 8.45 -4.19 -1.71
N GLU A 13 7.71 -4.30 -2.80
CA GLU A 13 8.17 -4.88 -4.07
C GLU A 13 9.19 -4.00 -4.80
N THR A 14 9.28 -2.72 -4.44
CA THR A 14 10.32 -1.81 -4.95
C THR A 14 11.71 -2.29 -4.49
N PRO A 15 12.69 -2.42 -5.40
CA PRO A 15 14.04 -2.80 -5.05
C PRO A 15 14.65 -1.91 -3.96
N ALA A 16 15.42 -2.50 -3.04
CA ALA A 16 15.97 -1.78 -1.88
C ALA A 16 16.86 -0.57 -2.25
N GLY A 17 17.60 -0.66 -3.37
CA GLY A 17 18.40 0.45 -3.88
C GLY A 17 17.56 1.64 -4.34
N GLU A 18 16.39 1.37 -4.94
CA GLU A 18 15.44 2.39 -5.36
C GLU A 18 14.71 2.99 -4.16
N ARG A 19 14.32 2.18 -3.18
CA ARG A 19 13.73 2.69 -1.92
C ARG A 19 14.63 3.70 -1.21
N SER A 20 15.92 3.39 -1.10
CA SER A 20 16.91 4.31 -0.48
C SER A 20 17.00 5.64 -1.23
N MET A 21 16.89 5.61 -2.57
CA MET A 21 16.86 6.82 -3.38
C MET A 21 15.57 7.61 -3.18
N LEU A 22 14.41 6.95 -3.09
CA LEU A 22 13.11 7.59 -2.83
C LEU A 22 13.08 8.24 -1.43
N ASP A 23 13.54 7.51 -0.39
CA ASP A 23 13.67 8.05 0.97
C ASP A 23 14.55 9.30 1.01
N TRP A 24 15.67 9.29 0.28
CA TRP A 24 16.53 10.46 0.15
C TRP A 24 15.85 11.61 -0.59
N LEU A 25 15.17 11.33 -1.71
CA LEU A 25 14.54 12.34 -2.55
C LEU A 25 13.37 13.05 -1.86
N PHE A 26 12.56 12.32 -1.09
CA PHE A 26 11.38 12.86 -0.44
C PHE A 26 11.66 13.44 0.95
N GLU A 27 12.90 13.31 1.45
CA GLU A 27 13.36 13.85 2.75
C GLU A 27 12.44 13.48 3.93
N TRP A 28 11.71 12.36 3.83
CA TRP A 28 10.75 11.87 4.83
C TRP A 28 10.89 10.35 4.98
N PRO A 29 10.78 9.79 6.20
CA PRO A 29 10.78 8.33 6.39
C PRO A 29 9.56 7.67 5.75
N LEU A 30 9.71 7.11 4.55
CA LEU A 30 8.60 6.48 3.84
C LEU A 30 8.24 5.15 4.50
N ILE A 31 6.93 4.87 4.61
CA ILE A 31 6.43 3.63 5.20
C ILE A 31 6.06 2.67 4.07
N TYR A 32 6.97 1.75 3.79
CA TYR A 32 6.74 0.69 2.82
C TYR A 32 5.86 -0.41 3.42
N ARG A 33 4.86 -0.86 2.68
CA ARG A 33 3.96 -1.96 3.08
C ARG A 33 3.76 -2.94 1.92
N ASN A 34 3.40 -4.17 2.27
CA ASN A 34 2.94 -5.19 1.33
C ASN A 34 1.46 -5.52 1.61
N GLU A 35 0.89 -6.39 0.79
CA GLU A 35 -0.50 -6.85 0.91
C GLU A 35 -0.82 -7.43 2.29
N ALA A 36 0.07 -8.25 2.84
CA ALA A 36 -0.10 -8.86 4.16
C ALA A 36 -0.23 -7.81 5.28
N SER A 37 0.57 -6.73 5.21
CA SER A 37 0.49 -5.61 6.16
C SER A 37 -0.89 -4.95 6.12
N TYR A 38 -1.48 -4.81 4.93
CA TYR A 38 -2.81 -4.24 4.78
C TYR A 38 -3.92 -5.19 5.21
N GLN A 39 -3.80 -6.48 4.90
CA GLN A 39 -4.72 -7.50 5.41
C GLN A 39 -4.81 -7.44 6.95
N GLU A 40 -3.66 -7.35 7.63
CA GLU A 40 -3.60 -7.20 9.09
C GLU A 40 -4.23 -5.88 9.56
N ILE A 41 -3.87 -4.74 8.96
CA ILE A 41 -4.46 -3.43 9.32
C ILE A 41 -5.98 -3.46 9.19
N PHE A 42 -6.49 -3.93 8.05
CA PHE A 42 -7.92 -3.91 7.75
C PHE A 42 -8.72 -4.91 8.59
N ALA A 43 -8.12 -6.02 9.00
CA ALA A 43 -8.72 -6.96 9.95
C ALA A 43 -9.05 -6.32 11.32
N HIS A 44 -8.38 -5.22 11.66
CA HIS A 44 -8.64 -4.44 12.88
C HIS A 44 -9.51 -3.21 12.66
N THR A 45 -10.15 -3.06 11.49
CA THR A 45 -11.06 -1.96 11.18
C THR A 45 -12.49 -2.44 10.96
N SER A 46 -13.44 -1.51 10.96
CA SER A 46 -14.84 -1.81 10.58
C SER A 46 -15.03 -2.15 9.11
N PHE A 47 -14.04 -1.89 8.25
CA PHE A 47 -14.09 -2.25 6.84
C PHE A 47 -13.89 -3.75 6.62
N GLY A 48 -13.18 -4.43 7.53
CA GLY A 48 -12.79 -5.83 7.36
C GLY A 48 -11.74 -6.02 6.25
N ALA A 49 -11.24 -7.24 6.13
CA ALA A 49 -10.18 -7.58 5.17
C ALA A 49 -10.67 -8.48 4.01
N ASP A 50 -11.90 -9.00 4.11
CA ASP A 50 -12.41 -10.05 3.21
C ASP A 50 -12.56 -9.60 1.75
N ASN A 51 -12.78 -8.31 1.51
CA ASN A 51 -13.00 -7.73 0.18
C ASN A 51 -11.84 -6.83 -0.28
N LEU A 52 -10.66 -7.02 0.30
CA LEU A 52 -9.50 -6.21 -0.04
C LEU A 52 -8.88 -6.66 -1.37
N LEU A 53 -8.83 -5.75 -2.33
CA LEU A 53 -8.15 -5.93 -3.61
C LEU A 53 -6.87 -5.12 -3.64
N PHE A 54 -5.86 -5.62 -4.35
CA PHE A 54 -4.58 -4.94 -4.51
C PHE A 54 -4.28 -4.71 -5.98
N GLU A 55 -3.94 -3.48 -6.30
CA GLU A 55 -3.42 -3.08 -7.61
C GLU A 55 -2.06 -2.41 -7.46
N TYR A 56 -1.23 -2.58 -8.47
CA TYR A 56 0.10 -1.97 -8.53
C TYR A 56 0.20 -1.10 -9.77
N GLU A 57 0.87 0.03 -9.64
CA GLU A 57 1.34 0.73 -10.84
C GLU A 57 2.47 -0.09 -11.51
N PRO A 58 2.73 0.09 -12.82
CA PRO A 58 3.63 -0.78 -13.60
C PRO A 58 5.05 -0.99 -13.06
N LEU A 59 5.61 -0.02 -12.32
CA LEU A 59 6.94 -0.12 -11.70
C LEU A 59 6.89 -0.72 -10.29
N CYS A 60 5.69 -1.04 -9.79
CA CYS A 60 5.44 -1.55 -8.44
C CYS A 60 6.05 -0.70 -7.33
N ALA A 61 6.28 0.60 -7.56
CA ALA A 61 6.66 1.57 -6.55
C ALA A 61 5.48 1.87 -5.62
N ASN A 62 4.29 1.99 -6.19
CA ASN A 62 3.05 2.18 -5.45
C ASN A 62 2.13 0.96 -5.56
N MET A 63 1.49 0.67 -4.43
CA MET A 63 0.42 -0.30 -4.29
C MET A 63 -0.85 0.42 -3.82
N PHE A 64 -1.99 0.01 -4.33
CA PHE A 64 -3.31 0.51 -3.98
C PHE A 64 -4.12 -0.62 -3.35
N ALA A 65 -4.53 -0.44 -2.11
CA ALA A 65 -5.49 -1.30 -1.43
C ALA A 65 -6.91 -0.75 -1.64
N ILE A 66 -7.81 -1.55 -2.21
CA ILE A 66 -9.14 -1.14 -2.65
C ILE A 66 -10.18 -1.97 -1.91
N LEU A 67 -11.17 -1.29 -1.30
CA LEU A 67 -12.38 -1.90 -0.74
C LEU A 67 -13.62 -1.27 -1.36
N THR A 68 -14.58 -2.10 -1.74
CA THR A 68 -15.87 -1.70 -2.33
C THR A 68 -17.03 -2.13 -1.46
#